data_AF-A0A085FEG5-F1
#
_entry.id   AF-A0A085FEG5-F1
#
_cell.length_a   1.000
_cell.length_b   1.000
_cell.length_c   1.000
_cell.angle_alpha   90.00
_cell.angle_beta   90.00
_cell.angle_gamma   90.00
#
_symmetry.space_group_name_H-M   'P 1'
#
loop_
_entity.id
_entity.type
_entity.pdbx_description
1 polymer ?
#
loop_
_entity_poly.entity_id
_entity_poly.type
_entity_poly.pdbx_seq_one_letter_code
_entity_poly.pdbx_strand_id
1 'polypeptide(L)'
;MKDLDSINPAFMRPSSFSRIGALGALLLTLVSIPFASGPVPDLPLERNPIVLVLLVMLIGSLGLLIGPSFSRWDWRTKYFGSSALCMASFVIFTLIPCTVLLLYGNAPLIVDVTVLGVYATCHVSWCRRFFAIYRQVYENDQLRNIVYQEELDAIYYSQRGDKYLLEKFYRFSQAPRDRYFVSSVALACLLIPIMDQVKEFMGIPFPHIFLIVGALPVSLMFAGLAVRSYLIFYKYPAKLKKATGKEVYVDLVSNCQTLDGNSTKDLRKKLGRI
;
A
#
# COMPACT_ATOMS: atom_id res chain seq x y z
N MET A 1 -26.64 5.20 16.10
CA MET A 1 -25.82 5.00 14.90
C MET A 1 -25.94 6.16 13.96
N LYS A 2 -24.80 6.78 13.61
CA LYS A 2 -24.72 7.76 12.52
C LYS A 2 -25.21 7.15 11.21
N ASP A 3 -25.99 7.91 10.47
CA ASP A 3 -26.33 7.57 9.09
C ASP A 3 -25.14 7.91 8.18
N LEU A 4 -24.23 6.94 8.03
CA LEU A 4 -23.03 7.11 7.23
C LEU A 4 -23.31 7.19 5.72
N ASP A 5 -24.47 6.71 5.25
CA ASP A 5 -24.86 6.79 3.85
C ASP A 5 -25.26 8.22 3.45
N SER A 6 -25.76 9.05 4.37
CA SER A 6 -26.06 10.46 4.10
C SER A 6 -24.85 11.39 4.26
N ILE A 7 -23.85 10.98 5.06
CA ILE A 7 -22.66 11.82 5.35
C ILE A 7 -21.53 11.55 4.34
N ASN A 8 -21.27 10.28 4.03
CA ASN A 8 -20.13 9.90 3.20
C ASN A 8 -20.49 9.89 1.70
N PRO A 9 -19.52 10.16 0.81
CA PRO A 9 -19.78 10.10 -0.62
C PRO A 9 -20.12 8.67 -1.08
N ALA A 10 -21.24 8.50 -1.78
CA ALA A 10 -21.72 7.19 -2.23
C ALA A 10 -20.70 6.40 -3.09
N PHE A 11 -19.88 7.10 -3.89
CA PHE A 11 -18.84 6.46 -4.70
C PHE A 11 -17.70 5.86 -3.88
N MET A 12 -17.49 6.33 -2.65
CA MET A 12 -16.48 5.80 -1.70
C MET A 12 -17.02 4.64 -0.85
N ARG A 13 -18.30 4.27 -1.02
CA ARG A 13 -18.86 3.11 -0.33
C ARG A 13 -18.02 1.87 -0.66
N PRO A 14 -17.73 0.97 0.30
CA PRO A 14 -16.81 -0.14 0.07
C PRO A 14 -17.12 -1.01 -1.12
N SER A 15 -18.40 -1.23 -1.43
CA SER A 15 -18.85 -1.99 -2.59
C SER A 15 -18.49 -1.34 -3.93
N SER A 16 -18.53 -0.02 -4.02
CA SER A 16 -18.13 0.74 -5.21
C SER A 16 -16.61 0.86 -5.27
N PHE A 17 -16.00 1.22 -4.14
CA PHE A 17 -14.56 1.41 -4.05
C PHE A 17 -13.76 0.13 -4.29
N SER A 18 -14.24 -1.03 -3.82
CA SER A 18 -13.62 -2.33 -4.10
C SER A 18 -13.62 -2.64 -5.59
N ARG A 19 -14.71 -2.35 -6.32
CA ARG A 19 -14.80 -2.59 -7.76
C ARG A 19 -13.78 -1.76 -8.52
N ILE A 20 -13.59 -0.50 -8.15
CA ILE A 20 -12.57 0.37 -8.75
C ILE A 20 -11.16 -0.20 -8.49
N GLY A 21 -10.87 -0.54 -7.23
CA GLY A 21 -9.57 -1.12 -6.86
C GLY A 21 -9.31 -2.47 -7.56
N ALA A 22 -10.32 -3.34 -7.61
CA ALA A 22 -10.25 -4.64 -8.26
C ALA A 22 -10.07 -4.52 -9.77
N LEU A 23 -10.75 -3.58 -10.43
CA LEU A 23 -10.55 -3.28 -11.85
C LEU A 23 -9.13 -2.78 -12.11
N GLY A 24 -8.60 -1.90 -11.24
CA GLY A 24 -7.21 -1.46 -11.32
C GLY A 24 -6.22 -2.62 -11.20
N ALA A 25 -6.42 -3.51 -10.22
CA ALA A 25 -5.60 -4.71 -10.03
C ALA A 25 -5.70 -5.68 -11.23
N LEU A 26 -6.90 -5.87 -11.78
CA LEU A 26 -7.16 -6.68 -12.96
C LEU A 26 -6.39 -6.15 -14.18
N LEU A 27 -6.55 -4.85 -14.49
CA LEU A 27 -5.86 -4.21 -15.60
C LEU A 27 -4.34 -4.28 -15.44
N LEU A 28 -3.84 -4.04 -14.23
CA LEU A 28 -2.42 -4.15 -13.94
C LEU A 28 -1.91 -5.59 -14.16
N THR A 29 -2.66 -6.59 -13.70
CA THR A 29 -2.32 -8.00 -13.89
C THR A 29 -2.28 -8.36 -15.37
N LEU A 30 -3.25 -7.90 -16.18
CA LEU A 30 -3.27 -8.13 -17.62
C LEU A 30 -2.07 -7.48 -18.33
N VAL A 31 -1.73 -6.24 -17.95
CA VAL A 31 -0.54 -5.54 -18.48
C VAL A 31 0.75 -6.24 -18.05
N SER A 32 0.76 -6.99 -16.94
CA SER A 32 1.93 -7.69 -16.43
C SER A 32 2.25 -9.00 -17.16
N ILE A 33 1.26 -9.63 -17.80
CA ILE A 33 1.45 -10.92 -18.47
C ILE A 33 2.53 -10.85 -19.56
N PRO A 34 2.54 -9.83 -20.46
CA PRO A 34 3.64 -9.64 -21.41
C PRO A 34 5.02 -9.47 -20.75
N PHE A 35 5.08 -8.82 -19.58
CA PHE A 35 6.34 -8.70 -18.85
C PHE A 35 6.79 -10.02 -18.22
N ALA A 36 5.86 -10.93 -17.89
CA ALA A 36 6.23 -12.24 -17.38
C ALA A 36 6.74 -13.19 -18.47
N SER A 37 6.24 -13.08 -19.70
CA SER A 37 6.62 -13.94 -20.83
C SER A 37 7.81 -13.43 -21.65
N GLY A 38 8.03 -12.11 -21.70
CA GLY A 38 9.13 -11.51 -22.47
C GLY A 38 10.57 -11.95 -22.12
N PRO A 39 10.91 -12.27 -20.87
CA PRO A 39 12.29 -12.65 -20.50
C PRO A 39 12.75 -14.00 -21.05
N VAL A 40 11.84 -14.96 -21.23
CA VAL A 40 12.15 -16.31 -21.74
C VAL A 40 11.03 -16.73 -22.70
N PRO A 41 11.09 -16.31 -23.98
CA PRO A 41 9.99 -16.51 -24.93
C PRO A 41 9.72 -17.99 -25.23
N ASP A 42 10.72 -18.86 -25.06
CA ASP A 42 10.62 -20.30 -25.33
C ASP A 42 10.07 -21.09 -24.14
N LEU A 43 9.92 -20.48 -22.96
CA LEU A 43 9.37 -21.16 -21.79
C LEU A 43 7.84 -21.21 -21.89
N PRO A 44 7.21 -22.40 -21.91
CA PRO A 44 5.76 -22.51 -21.90
C PRO A 44 5.16 -21.77 -20.70
N LEU A 45 4.05 -21.05 -20.91
CA LEU A 45 3.40 -20.22 -19.88
C LEU A 45 3.07 -21.00 -18.60
N GLU A 46 2.63 -22.25 -18.74
CA GLU A 46 2.30 -23.14 -17.61
C GLU A 46 3.49 -23.48 -16.70
N ARG A 47 4.73 -23.35 -17.20
CA ARG A 47 5.95 -23.61 -16.43
C ARG A 47 6.56 -22.34 -15.84
N ASN A 48 6.03 -21.18 -16.17
CA ASN A 48 6.53 -19.91 -15.69
C ASN A 48 5.94 -19.58 -14.30
N PRO A 49 6.72 -19.64 -13.20
CA PRO A 49 6.20 -19.39 -11.86
C PRO A 49 5.66 -17.96 -11.67
N ILE A 50 6.10 -16.99 -12.48
CA ILE A 50 5.57 -15.63 -12.43
C ILE A 50 4.13 -15.60 -12.94
N VAL A 51 3.80 -16.41 -13.95
CA VAL A 51 2.43 -16.54 -14.46
C VAL A 51 1.50 -17.12 -13.39
N LEU A 52 1.98 -18.04 -12.54
CA LEU A 52 1.18 -18.56 -11.42
C LEU A 52 0.84 -17.46 -10.42
N VAL A 53 1.80 -16.60 -10.07
CA VAL A 53 1.55 -15.45 -9.19
C VAL A 53 0.53 -14.49 -9.82
N LEU A 54 0.68 -14.19 -11.11
CA LEU A 54 -0.26 -13.35 -11.86
C LEU A 54 -1.66 -13.99 -11.92
N LEU A 55 -1.76 -15.30 -12.05
CA LEU A 55 -3.04 -16.01 -12.05
C LEU A 55 -3.74 -15.91 -10.69
N VAL A 56 -3.00 -16.05 -9.58
CA VAL A 56 -3.55 -15.86 -8.23
C VAL A 56 -4.04 -14.42 -8.06
N MET A 57 -3.29 -13.43 -8.53
CA MET A 57 -3.70 -12.03 -8.51
C MET A 57 -4.96 -11.79 -9.37
N LEU A 58 -5.03 -12.41 -10.55
CA LEU A 58 -6.17 -12.34 -11.45
C LEU A 58 -7.42 -12.88 -10.76
N ILE A 59 -7.35 -14.10 -10.21
CA ILE A 59 -8.46 -14.72 -9.48
C ILE A 59 -8.87 -13.87 -8.27
N GLY A 60 -7.90 -13.37 -7.50
CA GLY A 60 -8.17 -12.49 -6.36
C GLY A 60 -8.87 -11.19 -6.77
N SER A 61 -8.42 -10.56 -7.86
CA SER A 61 -9.04 -9.34 -8.39
C SER A 61 -10.47 -9.58 -8.86
N LEU A 62 -10.75 -10.68 -9.55
CA LEU A 62 -12.10 -11.07 -9.96
C LEU A 62 -12.99 -11.34 -8.74
N GLY A 63 -12.45 -12.02 -7.73
CA GLY A 63 -13.15 -12.25 -6.45
C GLY A 63 -13.54 -10.94 -5.76
N LEU A 64 -12.66 -9.95 -5.72
CA LEU A 64 -12.94 -8.63 -5.14
C LEU A 64 -13.89 -7.77 -6.00
N LEU A 65 -13.91 -8.00 -7.32
CA LEU A 65 -14.83 -7.32 -8.23
C LEU A 65 -16.26 -7.81 -8.06
N ILE A 66 -16.45 -9.13 -7.91
CA ILE A 66 -17.77 -9.77 -7.85
C ILE A 66 -18.28 -9.88 -6.40
N GLY A 67 -17.40 -10.12 -5.42
CA GLY A 67 -17.73 -10.33 -4.01
C GLY A 67 -18.71 -9.33 -3.38
N PRO A 68 -18.57 -8.01 -3.61
CA PRO A 68 -19.50 -7.01 -3.08
C PRO A 68 -20.92 -7.09 -3.66
N SER A 69 -21.13 -7.84 -4.74
CA SER A 69 -22.47 -8.08 -5.31
C SER A 69 -23.22 -9.18 -4.56
N PHE A 70 -22.51 -10.10 -3.89
CA PHE A 70 -23.13 -11.18 -3.10
C PHE A 70 -23.45 -10.77 -1.66
N SER A 71 -22.83 -9.71 -1.15
CA SER A 71 -23.00 -9.26 0.23
C SER A 71 -23.05 -7.74 0.29
N ARG A 72 -23.97 -7.18 1.08
CA ARG A 72 -24.06 -5.73 1.28
C ARG A 72 -22.87 -5.25 2.11
N TRP A 73 -21.80 -4.84 1.44
CA TRP A 73 -20.66 -4.22 2.10
C TRP A 73 -21.08 -2.83 2.60
N ASP A 74 -21.23 -2.71 3.91
CA ASP A 74 -21.54 -1.47 4.62
C ASP A 74 -20.25 -0.70 4.95
N TRP A 75 -20.35 0.35 5.77
CA TRP A 75 -19.23 1.20 6.15
C TRP A 75 -18.28 0.59 7.19
N ARG A 76 -18.38 -0.71 7.51
CA ARG A 76 -17.44 -1.34 8.44
C ARG A 76 -16.02 -1.31 7.88
N THR A 77 -15.06 -1.02 8.77
CA THR A 77 -13.62 -0.96 8.48
C THR A 77 -13.10 -2.20 7.74
N LYS A 78 -13.54 -3.41 8.09
CA LYS A 78 -13.10 -4.65 7.42
C LYS A 78 -13.36 -4.67 5.91
N TYR A 79 -14.46 -4.07 5.44
CA TYR A 79 -14.80 -4.03 4.02
C TYR A 79 -13.97 -2.98 3.28
N PHE A 80 -13.72 -1.83 3.91
CA PHE A 80 -12.75 -0.85 3.42
C PHE A 80 -11.34 -1.42 3.32
N GLY A 81 -10.92 -2.18 4.34
CA GLY A 81 -9.66 -2.89 4.34
C GLY A 81 -9.51 -3.81 3.13
N SER A 82 -10.59 -4.53 2.76
CA SER A 82 -10.54 -5.45 1.63
C SER A 82 -10.34 -4.72 0.30
N SER A 83 -10.98 -3.56 0.14
CA SER A 83 -10.76 -2.68 -1.02
C SER A 83 -9.35 -2.09 -1.03
N ALA A 84 -8.82 -1.74 0.14
CA ALA A 84 -7.50 -1.17 0.28
C ALA A 84 -6.37 -2.20 0.09
N LEU A 85 -6.65 -3.49 0.29
CA LEU A 85 -5.73 -4.59 -0.06
C LEU A 85 -5.48 -4.68 -1.57
N CYS A 86 -6.33 -4.10 -2.42
CA CYS A 86 -5.99 -3.90 -3.83
C CYS A 86 -4.72 -3.06 -4.01
N MET A 87 -4.34 -2.20 -3.05
CA MET A 87 -3.06 -1.48 -3.12
C MET A 87 -1.85 -2.43 -3.00
N ALA A 88 -2.02 -3.60 -2.38
CA ALA A 88 -0.97 -4.61 -2.31
C ALA A 88 -0.66 -5.22 -3.69
N SER A 89 -1.63 -5.25 -4.63
CA SER A 89 -1.37 -5.76 -5.98
C SER A 89 -0.37 -4.89 -6.75
N PHE A 90 -0.39 -3.57 -6.51
CA PHE A 90 0.60 -2.65 -7.09
C PHE A 90 2.01 -2.89 -6.55
N VAL A 91 2.15 -3.29 -5.28
CA VAL A 91 3.44 -3.70 -4.72
C VAL A 91 3.93 -4.96 -5.42
N ILE A 92 3.07 -5.97 -5.57
CA ILE A 92 3.47 -7.22 -6.25
C ILE A 92 3.88 -6.96 -7.69
N PHE A 93 3.17 -6.08 -8.41
CA PHE A 93 3.55 -5.67 -9.77
C PHE A 93 4.99 -5.14 -9.83
N THR A 94 5.35 -4.24 -8.93
CA THR A 94 6.71 -3.69 -8.87
C THR A 94 7.78 -4.70 -8.47
N LEU A 95 7.39 -5.84 -7.88
CA LEU A 95 8.30 -6.94 -7.55
C LEU A 95 8.50 -7.92 -8.72
N ILE A 96 7.63 -7.92 -9.74
CA ILE A 96 7.77 -8.82 -10.90
C ILE A 96 9.14 -8.66 -11.59
N PRO A 97 9.63 -7.44 -11.88
CA PRO A 97 10.97 -7.27 -12.45
C PRO A 97 12.08 -7.84 -11.57
N CYS A 98 11.96 -7.73 -10.25
CA CYS A 98 12.93 -8.32 -9.32
C CYS A 98 12.87 -9.86 -9.37
N THR A 99 11.68 -10.44 -9.43
CA THR A 99 11.50 -11.89 -9.58
C THR A 99 12.04 -12.39 -10.92
N VAL A 100 11.84 -11.65 -12.00
CA VAL A 100 12.43 -11.95 -13.32
C VAL A 100 13.95 -11.97 -13.25
N LEU A 101 14.56 -10.97 -12.62
CA LEU A 101 16.01 -10.92 -12.41
C LEU A 101 16.51 -12.17 -11.68
N LEU A 102 15.84 -12.58 -10.60
CA LEU A 102 16.29 -13.73 -9.81
C LEU A 102 16.14 -15.09 -10.50
N LEU A 103 15.08 -15.25 -11.29
CA LEU A 103 14.76 -16.53 -11.90
C LEU A 103 15.43 -16.72 -13.26
N TYR A 104 15.61 -15.62 -14.00
CA TYR A 104 16.02 -15.66 -15.40
C TYR A 104 17.24 -14.78 -15.70
N GLY A 105 17.72 -13.99 -14.73
CA GLY A 105 18.91 -13.19 -14.91
C GLY A 105 20.18 -14.01 -14.97
N ASN A 106 21.18 -13.46 -15.66
CA ASN A 106 22.53 -14.01 -15.77
C ASN A 106 23.54 -13.19 -14.96
N ALA A 107 23.06 -12.21 -14.19
CA ALA A 107 23.91 -11.37 -13.37
C ALA A 107 24.65 -12.23 -12.32
N PRO A 108 25.87 -11.83 -11.90
CA PRO A 108 26.54 -12.48 -10.79
C PRO A 108 25.66 -12.45 -9.54
N LEU A 109 25.59 -13.55 -8.79
CA LEU A 109 24.75 -13.69 -7.59
C LEU A 109 24.89 -12.51 -6.61
N ILE A 110 26.10 -11.94 -6.49
CA ILE A 110 26.35 -10.80 -5.62
C ILE A 110 25.55 -9.55 -6.03
N VAL A 111 25.33 -9.34 -7.32
CA VAL A 111 24.51 -8.25 -7.86
C VAL A 111 23.06 -8.47 -7.47
N ASP A 112 22.52 -9.67 -7.72
CA ASP A 112 21.12 -10.00 -7.41
C ASP A 112 20.82 -9.86 -5.91
N VAL A 113 21.68 -10.41 -5.06
CA VAL A 113 21.55 -10.30 -3.60
C VAL A 113 21.66 -8.83 -3.16
N THR A 114 22.51 -8.03 -3.80
CA THR A 114 22.62 -6.60 -3.50
C THR A 114 21.35 -5.85 -3.88
N VAL A 115 20.82 -6.07 -5.09
CA VAL A 115 19.58 -5.42 -5.57
C VAL A 115 18.42 -5.78 -4.65
N LEU A 116 18.24 -7.07 -4.34
CA LEU A 116 17.20 -7.51 -3.39
C LEU A 116 17.41 -6.97 -1.99
N GLY A 117 18.65 -6.96 -1.49
CA GLY A 117 18.99 -6.45 -0.17
C GLY A 117 18.62 -4.98 -0.02
N VAL A 118 18.92 -4.17 -1.04
CA VAL A 118 18.51 -2.76 -1.12
C VAL A 118 16.99 -2.64 -1.13
N TYR A 119 16.31 -3.41 -1.99
CA TYR A 119 14.85 -3.43 -2.07
C TYR A 119 14.21 -3.77 -0.71
N ALA A 120 14.60 -4.89 -0.11
CA ALA A 120 14.08 -5.36 1.17
C ALA A 120 14.34 -4.34 2.28
N THR A 121 15.55 -3.80 2.37
CA THR A 121 15.91 -2.79 3.37
C THR A 121 15.08 -1.52 3.23
N CYS A 122 14.92 -1.02 2.00
CA CYS A 122 14.09 0.15 1.71
C CYS A 122 12.62 -0.10 2.12
N HIS A 123 12.03 -1.23 1.72
CA HIS A 123 10.65 -1.56 2.05
C HIS A 123 10.44 -1.76 3.56
N VAL A 124 11.31 -2.53 4.22
CA VAL A 124 11.22 -2.77 5.67
C VAL A 124 11.38 -1.46 6.44
N SER A 125 12.38 -0.65 6.09
CA SER A 125 12.60 0.65 6.72
C SER A 125 11.39 1.57 6.54
N TRP A 126 10.85 1.64 5.33
CA TRP A 126 9.67 2.46 5.01
C TRP A 126 8.42 2.00 5.77
N CYS A 127 8.09 0.71 5.71
CA CYS A 127 6.95 0.12 6.40
C CYS A 127 7.04 0.27 7.92
N ARG A 128 8.25 0.14 8.50
CA ARG A 128 8.49 0.36 9.95
C ARG A 128 8.05 1.74 10.42
N ARG A 129 8.20 2.78 9.59
CA ARG A 129 7.77 4.14 9.95
C ARG A 129 6.26 4.23 10.15
N PHE A 130 5.47 3.58 9.29
CA PHE A 130 4.01 3.50 9.47
C PHE A 130 3.64 2.75 10.76
N PHE A 131 4.28 1.61 11.03
CA PHE A 131 4.06 0.88 12.28
C PHE A 131 4.39 1.73 13.51
N ALA A 132 5.51 2.46 13.50
CA ALA A 132 5.92 3.33 14.59
C ALA A 132 4.88 4.44 14.85
N ILE A 133 4.46 5.15 13.80
CA ILE A 133 3.45 6.22 13.90
C ILE A 133 2.14 5.68 14.48
N TYR A 134 1.56 4.66 13.85
CA TYR A 134 0.24 4.20 14.29
C TYR A 134 0.28 3.45 15.62
N ARG A 135 1.42 2.90 16.01
CA ARG A 135 1.61 2.37 17.37
C ARG A 135 1.49 3.50 18.39
N GLN A 136 2.17 4.63 18.17
CA GLN A 136 2.06 5.80 19.06
C GLN A 136 0.64 6.39 19.07
N VAL A 137 -0.03 6.46 17.90
CA VAL A 137 -1.43 6.89 17.83
C VAL A 137 -2.33 5.98 18.66
N TYR A 138 -2.12 4.67 18.61
CA TYR A 138 -2.96 3.73 19.36
C TYR A 138 -2.66 3.70 20.86
N GLU A 139 -1.39 3.78 21.26
CA GLU A 139 -0.95 3.74 22.67
C GLU A 139 -1.29 5.04 23.42
N ASN A 140 -1.47 6.16 22.72
CA ASN A 140 -1.84 7.44 23.32
C ASN A 140 -3.36 7.69 23.17
N ASP A 141 -4.09 7.76 24.28
CA ASP A 141 -5.55 7.92 24.27
C ASP A 141 -6.02 9.19 23.55
N GLN A 142 -5.31 10.31 23.69
CA GLN A 142 -5.67 11.57 23.04
C GLN A 142 -5.54 11.46 21.52
N LEU A 143 -4.43 10.87 21.02
CA LEU A 143 -4.24 10.64 19.59
C LEU A 143 -5.23 9.59 19.06
N ARG A 144 -5.49 8.54 19.84
CA ARG A 144 -6.44 7.50 19.49
C ARG A 144 -7.83 8.08 19.32
N ASN A 145 -8.29 8.95 20.22
CA ASN A 145 -9.63 9.55 20.17
C ASN A 145 -9.83 10.53 18.99
N ILE A 146 -8.74 11.09 18.44
CA ILE A 146 -8.81 11.90 17.20
C ILE A 146 -9.16 11.00 16.00
N VAL A 147 -8.62 9.78 15.97
CA VAL A 147 -8.76 8.84 14.85
C VAL A 147 -9.94 7.89 15.04
N TYR A 148 -10.21 7.45 16.26
CA TYR A 148 -11.24 6.48 16.62
C TYR A 148 -12.14 7.09 17.68
N GLN A 149 -13.25 7.66 17.24
CA GLN A 149 -14.23 8.29 18.12
C GLN A 149 -15.21 7.24 18.62
N GLU A 150 -15.19 6.97 19.92
CA GLU A 150 -16.12 6.05 20.54
C GLU A 150 -17.44 6.76 20.86
N GLU A 151 -18.54 6.20 20.37
CA GLU A 151 -19.91 6.61 20.70
C GLU A 151 -20.65 5.47 21.42
N LEU A 152 -21.91 5.70 21.80
CA LEU A 152 -22.69 4.74 22.59
C LEU A 152 -22.80 3.37 21.91
N ASP A 153 -22.97 3.35 20.58
CA ASP A 153 -23.29 2.16 19.81
C ASP A 153 -22.13 1.61 18.97
N ALA A 154 -21.19 2.46 18.55
CA ALA A 154 -20.11 2.07 17.66
C ALA A 154 -18.84 2.93 17.86
N ILE A 155 -17.75 2.52 17.22
CA ILE A 155 -16.54 3.34 17.09
C ILE A 155 -16.43 3.81 15.64
N TYR A 156 -16.16 5.10 15.46
CA TYR A 156 -16.01 5.71 14.14
C TYR A 156 -14.55 6.05 13.87
N TYR A 157 -13.95 5.40 12.88
CA TYR A 157 -12.66 5.78 12.32
C TYR A 157 -12.81 7.05 11.48
N SER A 158 -12.21 8.16 11.91
CA SER A 158 -12.20 9.45 11.23
C SER A 158 -11.03 9.58 10.26
N GLN A 159 -11.31 9.60 8.96
CA GLN A 159 -10.30 9.84 7.92
C GLN A 159 -9.68 11.25 8.04
N ARG A 160 -10.48 12.25 8.43
CA ARG A 160 -9.99 13.62 8.66
C ARG A 160 -9.04 13.68 9.86
N GLY A 161 -9.35 12.95 10.93
CA GLY A 161 -8.48 12.81 12.09
C GLY A 161 -7.13 12.20 11.70
N ASP A 162 -7.15 11.11 10.94
CA ASP A 162 -5.94 10.48 10.43
C ASP A 162 -5.12 11.41 9.53
N LYS A 163 -5.77 12.13 8.60
CA LYS A 163 -5.12 13.13 7.74
C LYS A 163 -4.48 14.25 8.57
N TYR A 164 -5.18 14.78 9.58
CA TYR A 164 -4.67 15.79 10.49
C TYR A 164 -3.42 15.27 11.24
N LEU A 165 -3.46 14.05 11.76
CA LEU A 165 -2.32 13.47 12.45
C LEU A 165 -1.12 13.31 11.53
N LEU A 166 -1.30 12.77 10.32
CA LEU A 166 -0.19 12.58 9.40
C LEU A 166 0.38 13.92 8.91
N GLU A 167 -0.44 14.83 8.39
CA GLU A 167 0.02 16.05 7.72
C GLU A 167 0.40 17.16 8.70
N LYS A 168 -0.39 17.37 9.75
CA LYS A 168 -0.20 18.48 10.69
C LYS A 168 0.60 18.05 11.91
N PHE A 169 0.26 16.92 12.54
CA PHE A 169 0.91 16.47 13.78
C PHE A 169 2.31 15.90 13.52
N TYR A 170 2.41 14.79 12.79
CA TYR A 170 3.67 14.11 12.50
C TYR A 170 4.45 14.72 11.33
N ARG A 171 3.78 15.49 10.45
CA ARG A 171 4.33 15.98 9.18
C ARG A 171 4.93 14.84 8.35
N PHE A 172 4.27 13.70 8.37
CA PHE A 172 4.67 12.49 7.71
C PHE A 172 4.11 12.45 6.29
N SER A 173 4.99 12.42 5.31
CA SER A 173 4.61 12.16 3.92
C SER A 173 4.35 10.67 3.72
N GLN A 174 3.18 10.34 3.19
CA GLN A 174 2.80 8.97 2.86
C GLN A 174 3.47 8.45 1.59
N ALA A 175 3.97 9.36 0.75
CA ALA A 175 4.83 9.05 -0.38
C ALA A 175 6.32 9.28 0.00
N PRO A 176 7.26 8.52 -0.58
CA PRO A 176 8.66 8.92 -0.57
C PRO A 176 8.83 10.37 -1.01
N ARG A 177 9.85 11.06 -0.48
CA ARG A 177 10.12 12.47 -0.86
C ARG A 177 10.31 12.58 -2.38
N ASP A 178 9.82 13.66 -2.98
CA ASP A 178 9.87 13.90 -4.43
C ASP A 178 11.27 13.73 -5.02
N ARG A 179 12.31 14.15 -4.29
CA ARG A 179 13.70 13.95 -4.69
C ARG A 179 14.06 12.47 -4.95
N TYR A 180 13.51 11.53 -4.18
CA TYR A 180 13.74 10.10 -4.41
C TYR A 180 13.04 9.62 -5.68
N PHE A 181 11.83 10.12 -5.96
CA PHE A 181 11.16 9.86 -7.24
C PHE A 181 11.99 10.35 -8.42
N VAL A 182 12.41 11.62 -8.37
CA VAL A 182 13.20 12.24 -9.44
C VAL A 182 14.55 11.53 -9.60
N SER A 183 15.25 11.22 -8.51
CA SER A 183 16.54 10.51 -8.58
C SER A 183 16.41 9.12 -9.16
N SER A 184 15.38 8.34 -8.77
CA SER A 184 15.15 6.99 -9.34
C SER A 184 14.82 7.05 -10.82
N VAL A 185 13.95 7.96 -11.25
CA VAL A 185 13.60 8.13 -12.67
C VAL A 185 14.80 8.62 -13.47
N ALA A 186 15.54 9.61 -12.96
CA ALA A 186 16.74 10.11 -13.60
C ALA A 186 17.79 9.01 -13.75
N LEU A 187 18.02 8.20 -12.71
CA LEU A 187 18.93 7.07 -12.75
C LEU A 187 18.49 6.03 -13.79
N ALA A 188 17.20 5.69 -13.84
CA ALA A 188 16.67 4.78 -14.86
C ALA A 188 16.86 5.33 -16.28
N CYS A 189 16.65 6.63 -16.50
CA CYS A 189 16.91 7.28 -17.79
C CYS A 189 18.39 7.30 -18.17
N LEU A 190 19.30 7.46 -17.20
CA LEU A 190 20.74 7.40 -17.43
C LEU A 190 21.23 6.01 -17.86
N LEU A 191 20.43 4.95 -17.66
CA LEU A 191 20.74 3.61 -18.16
C LEU A 191 20.38 3.44 -19.65
N ILE A 192 19.56 4.31 -20.23
CA ILE A 192 19.10 4.20 -21.64
C ILE A 192 20.29 4.20 -22.63
N PRO A 193 21.27 5.11 -22.54
CA PRO A 193 22.39 5.14 -23.49
C PRO A 193 23.26 3.86 -23.48
N ILE A 194 23.20 3.07 -22.40
CA ILE A 194 23.96 1.84 -22.20
C ILE A 194 23.05 0.61 -22.10
N MET A 195 21.84 0.69 -22.68
CA MET A 195 20.81 -0.34 -22.49
C MET A 195 21.26 -1.74 -22.94
N ASP A 196 22.00 -1.84 -24.04
CA ASP A 196 22.43 -3.13 -24.58
C ASP A 196 23.45 -3.81 -23.67
N GLN A 197 24.41 -3.05 -23.16
CA GLN A 197 25.44 -3.53 -22.23
C GLN A 197 24.81 -3.98 -20.91
N VAL A 198 23.86 -3.21 -20.40
CA VAL A 198 23.17 -3.52 -19.14
C VAL A 198 22.25 -4.73 -19.31
N LYS A 199 21.56 -4.84 -20.45
CA LYS A 199 20.75 -6.02 -20.81
C LYS A 199 21.62 -7.28 -20.90
N GLU A 200 22.75 -7.20 -21.58
CA GLU A 200 23.69 -8.31 -21.73
C GLU A 200 24.26 -8.75 -20.37
N PHE A 201 24.64 -7.79 -19.53
CA PHE A 201 25.14 -8.05 -18.18
C PHE A 201 24.09 -8.68 -17.26
N MET A 202 22.86 -8.16 -17.27
CA MET A 202 21.80 -8.63 -16.38
C MET A 202 21.11 -9.91 -16.87
N GLY A 203 21.19 -10.20 -18.18
CA GLY A 203 20.53 -11.36 -18.80
C GLY A 203 19.01 -11.25 -18.92
N ILE A 204 18.43 -10.06 -18.69
CA ILE A 204 16.97 -9.83 -18.75
C ILE A 204 16.64 -8.63 -19.66
N PRO A 205 15.42 -8.55 -20.22
CA PRO A 205 15.04 -7.41 -21.06
C PRO A 205 15.19 -6.07 -20.34
N PHE A 206 15.67 -5.06 -21.07
CA PHE A 206 15.88 -3.71 -20.51
C PHE A 206 14.66 -3.10 -19.81
N PRO A 207 13.40 -3.29 -20.27
CA PRO A 207 12.23 -2.79 -19.55
C PRO A 207 12.15 -3.26 -18.10
N HIS A 208 12.54 -4.49 -17.79
CA HIS A 208 12.59 -5.00 -16.42
C HIS A 208 13.64 -4.27 -15.59
N ILE A 209 14.82 -4.07 -16.15
CA ILE A 209 15.92 -3.34 -15.49
C ILE A 209 15.51 -1.89 -15.22
N PHE A 210 14.90 -1.25 -16.20
CA PHE A 210 14.37 0.11 -16.07
C PHE A 210 13.32 0.18 -14.96
N LEU A 211 12.40 -0.78 -14.88
CA LEU A 211 11.38 -0.84 -13.83
C LEU A 211 11.97 -1.14 -12.44
N ILE A 212 13.00 -1.98 -12.32
CA ILE A 212 13.71 -2.21 -11.05
C ILE A 212 14.27 -0.89 -10.50
N VAL A 213 14.72 0.03 -11.34
CA VAL A 213 15.27 1.31 -10.85
C VAL A 213 14.18 2.36 -10.71
N GLY A 214 13.39 2.57 -11.76
CA GLY A 214 12.41 3.65 -11.86
C GLY A 214 11.17 3.45 -11.00
N ALA A 215 10.73 2.21 -10.78
CA ALA A 215 9.50 1.92 -10.05
C ALA A 215 9.68 1.78 -8.52
N LEU A 216 10.92 1.82 -8.00
CA LEU A 216 11.18 1.67 -6.57
C LEU A 216 10.43 2.69 -5.68
N PRO A 217 10.37 4.00 -6.00
CA PRO A 217 9.61 4.94 -5.18
C PRO A 217 8.10 4.66 -5.20
N VAL A 218 7.59 4.20 -6.35
CA VAL A 218 6.20 3.80 -6.52
C VAL A 218 5.90 2.56 -5.68
N SER A 219 6.79 1.57 -5.67
CA SER A 219 6.66 0.36 -4.85
C SER A 219 6.63 0.69 -3.36
N LEU A 220 7.51 1.59 -2.91
CA LEU A 220 7.55 2.06 -1.52
C LEU A 220 6.26 2.80 -1.13
N MET A 221 5.75 3.67 -2.01
CA MET A 221 4.48 4.36 -1.79
C MET A 221 3.34 3.36 -1.58
N PHE A 222 3.16 2.39 -2.48
CA PHE A 222 2.09 1.40 -2.37
C PHE A 222 2.27 0.46 -1.17
N ALA A 223 3.52 0.08 -0.84
CA ALA A 223 3.80 -0.72 0.35
C ALA A 223 3.42 0.03 1.63
N GLY A 224 3.76 1.32 1.72
CA GLY A 224 3.36 2.18 2.82
C GLY A 224 1.84 2.31 2.95
N LEU A 225 1.14 2.54 1.85
CA LEU A 225 -0.33 2.60 1.81
C LEU A 225 -0.98 1.27 2.19
N ALA A 226 -0.44 0.14 1.75
CA ALA A 226 -0.92 -1.18 2.12
C ALA A 226 -0.75 -1.44 3.62
N VAL A 227 0.42 -1.11 4.19
CA VAL A 227 0.67 -1.22 5.63
C VAL A 227 -0.24 -0.30 6.43
N ARG A 228 -0.40 0.97 6.02
CA ARG A 228 -1.35 1.90 6.64
C ARG A 228 -2.76 1.32 6.65
N SER A 229 -3.21 0.81 5.51
CA SER A 229 -4.54 0.22 5.37
C SER A 229 -4.72 -1.00 6.27
N TYR A 230 -3.73 -1.88 6.35
CA TYR A 230 -3.74 -3.01 7.28
C TYR A 230 -3.86 -2.56 8.73
N LEU A 231 -3.09 -1.55 9.13
CA LEU A 231 -3.11 -1.01 10.49
C LEU A 231 -4.46 -0.40 10.85
N ILE A 232 -4.97 0.47 9.98
CA ILE A 232 -6.17 1.27 10.22
C ILE A 232 -7.45 0.45 10.12
N PHE A 233 -7.54 -0.50 9.18
CA PHE A 233 -8.78 -1.18 8.87
C PHE A 233 -8.88 -2.60 9.46
N TYR A 234 -7.76 -3.21 9.85
CA TYR A 234 -7.75 -4.54 10.44
C TYR A 234 -7.13 -4.57 11.84
N LYS A 235 -5.85 -4.22 11.97
CA LYS A 235 -5.11 -4.47 13.22
C LYS A 235 -5.70 -3.71 14.41
N TYR A 236 -5.86 -2.39 14.31
CA TYR A 236 -6.36 -1.59 15.43
C TYR A 236 -7.87 -1.70 15.63
N PRO A 237 -8.71 -1.76 14.58
CA PRO A 237 -10.13 -2.06 14.75
C PRO A 237 -10.39 -3.39 15.44
N ALA A 238 -9.64 -4.45 15.10
CA ALA A 238 -9.80 -5.74 15.78
C ALA A 238 -9.46 -5.65 17.27
N LYS A 239 -8.40 -4.89 17.63
CA LYS A 239 -8.08 -4.64 19.04
C LYS A 239 -9.15 -3.83 19.77
N LEU A 240 -9.68 -2.78 19.13
CA LEU A 240 -10.76 -1.96 19.69
C LEU A 240 -12.02 -2.78 19.91
N LYS A 241 -12.45 -3.54 18.89
CA LYS A 241 -13.59 -4.45 19.00
C LYS A 241 -13.42 -5.48 20.11
N LYS A 242 -12.22 -6.04 20.26
CA LYS A 242 -11.92 -6.97 21.37
C LYS A 242 -12.04 -6.29 22.74
N ALA A 243 -11.64 -5.02 22.85
CA ALA A 243 -11.65 -4.29 24.11
C ALA A 243 -13.03 -3.74 24.49
N THR A 244 -13.82 -3.25 23.52
CA THR A 244 -15.09 -2.55 23.78
C THR A 244 -16.33 -3.34 23.38
N GLY A 245 -16.18 -4.41 22.60
CA GLY A 245 -17.28 -5.14 21.98
C GLY A 245 -17.94 -4.42 20.80
N LYS A 246 -17.54 -3.19 20.50
CA LYS A 246 -18.16 -2.34 19.47
C LYS A 246 -17.57 -2.59 18.08
N GLU A 247 -18.43 -2.50 17.06
CA GLU A 247 -17.99 -2.52 15.67
C GLU A 247 -17.36 -1.17 15.29
N VAL A 248 -16.40 -1.21 14.35
CA VAL A 248 -15.69 -0.02 13.89
C VAL A 248 -16.10 0.32 12.45
N TYR A 249 -16.64 1.52 12.26
CA TYR A 249 -17.10 2.05 10.98
C TYR A 249 -16.22 3.18 10.48
N VAL A 250 -16.24 3.43 9.17
CA VAL A 250 -15.43 4.47 8.52
C VAL A 250 -16.26 5.73 8.30
N ASP A 251 -15.74 6.84 8.80
CA ASP A 251 -16.26 8.18 8.62
C ASP A 251 -15.24 9.02 7.82
N LEU A 252 -15.62 9.40 6.60
CA LEU A 252 -14.74 10.09 5.66
C LEU A 252 -14.84 11.62 5.78
N VAL A 253 -15.98 12.13 6.24
CA VAL A 253 -16.35 13.54 6.07
C VAL A 253 -16.49 14.28 7.39
N SER A 254 -16.89 13.62 8.48
CA SER A 254 -17.11 14.33 9.74
C SER A 254 -15.83 15.00 10.24
N ASN A 255 -16.01 16.16 10.87
CA ASN A 255 -14.90 16.86 11.50
C ASN A 255 -14.31 16.01 12.63
N CYS A 256 -12.98 16.03 12.74
CA CYS A 256 -12.28 15.41 13.86
C CYS A 256 -12.05 16.43 14.97
N GLN A 257 -11.94 15.93 16.19
CA GLN A 257 -11.36 16.73 17.27
C GLN A 257 -9.91 17.07 16.91
N THR A 258 -9.49 18.29 17.21
CA THR A 258 -8.10 18.72 17.03
C THR A 258 -7.51 19.06 18.38
N LEU A 259 -6.22 18.83 18.55
CA LEU A 259 -5.51 19.26 19.75
C LEU A 259 -5.35 20.77 19.68
N ASP A 260 -5.49 21.43 20.84
CA ASP A 260 -5.11 22.83 20.94
C ASP A 260 -3.59 23.01 20.72
N GLY A 261 -3.17 24.25 20.46
CA GLY A 261 -1.79 24.54 20.10
C GLY A 261 -0.78 24.17 21.20
N ASN A 262 -1.18 24.26 22.47
CA ASN A 262 -0.33 23.97 23.62
C ASN A 262 -0.19 22.47 23.84
N SER A 263 -1.30 21.72 23.88
CA SER A 263 -1.30 20.25 24.01
C SER A 263 -0.54 19.61 22.85
N THR A 264 -0.67 20.15 21.63
CA THR A 264 0.09 19.67 20.48
C THR A 264 1.60 19.75 20.71
N LYS A 265 2.10 20.87 21.24
CA LYS A 265 3.55 21.06 21.51
C LYS A 265 4.03 20.13 22.62
N ASP A 266 3.25 20.02 23.69
CA ASP A 266 3.60 19.18 24.84
C ASP A 266 3.62 17.70 24.47
N LEU A 267 2.62 17.24 23.71
CA LEU A 267 2.57 15.85 23.25
C LEU A 267 3.74 15.52 22.32
N ARG A 268 4.07 16.42 21.39
CA ARG A 268 5.24 16.23 20.51
C ARG A 268 6.55 16.17 21.28
N LYS A 269 6.69 16.99 22.33
CA LYS A 269 7.88 16.97 23.19
C LYS A 269 8.00 15.63 23.91
N LYS A 270 6.89 15.05 24.37
CA LYS A 270 6.86 13.75 25.05
C LYS A 270 7.13 12.56 24.12
N LEU A 271 6.58 12.59 22.90
CA LEU A 271 6.68 11.47 21.96
C LEU A 271 7.99 11.42 21.17
N GLY A 272 8.75 12.52 21.14
CA GLY A 272 9.97 12.63 20.35
C GLY A 272 9.71 12.73 18.84
N ARG A 273 10.78 12.85 18.04
CA ARG A 273 10.68 12.82 16.57
C ARG A 273 10.83 11.38 16.08
N ILE A 274 9.90 10.95 15.21
CA ILE A 274 9.94 9.68 14.47
C ILE A 274 10.64 9.86 13.12
#